data_AF-A0A174SYJ6-F1
#
_entry.id   AF-A0A174SYJ6-F1
#
_cell.length_a   1.000
_cell.length_b   1.000
_cell.length_c   1.000
_cell.angle_alpha   90.00
_cell.angle_beta   90.00
_cell.angle_gamma   90.00
#
_symmetry.space_group_name_H-M   'P 1'
#
loop_
_entity.id
_entity.type
_entity.pdbx_description
1 polymer ?
#
loop_
_entity_poly.entity_id
_entity_poly.type
_entity_poly.pdbx_seq_one_letter_code
_entity_poly.pdbx_strand_id
1 'polypeptide(L)'
;MAVIQRVGSPAKPRKWMSVHEMGDMLGLKKTDRYWLVHKNYFRTETLLGKMRVEIASFEKWYANQDWYHSQSRYRTQEDRKKDAAAEAASLSMPEMARLLDVPRSTVYGILSSKKYAPLLDVIVIAGRRRVTKESFERFLQAQDTYELFNFEYEELELEEKREYENYKRRCLAEADHSQEKKCLEYLTVPEAAELAGVEPATIAYWYTTGKISVRKTGKIIRIPREAFEQWLLKRKEKGVV
;
A
#
# COMPACT_ATOMS: atom_id res chain seq x y z
N MET A 1 1.41 18.33 43.86
CA MET A 1 1.35 17.37 42.73
C MET A 1 1.16 18.20 41.45
N ALA A 2 2.28 18.56 40.82
CA ALA A 2 2.69 18.10 39.48
C ALA A 2 1.95 18.85 38.35
N VAL A 3 2.38 20.07 38.00
CA VAL A 3 3.32 20.40 36.91
C VAL A 3 2.90 19.82 35.56
N ILE A 4 2.28 20.66 34.72
CA ILE A 4 2.43 20.57 33.27
C ILE A 4 2.92 21.93 32.80
N GLN A 5 4.22 21.99 32.52
CA GLN A 5 4.91 23.13 31.96
C GLN A 5 5.11 22.91 30.45
N ARG A 6 4.97 24.02 29.70
CA ARG A 6 5.52 24.34 28.35
C ARG A 6 4.78 23.78 27.13
N VAL A 7 3.92 24.62 26.54
CA VAL A 7 3.77 24.70 25.07
C VAL A 7 4.58 25.92 24.63
N GLY A 8 5.62 25.68 23.83
CA GLY A 8 6.58 26.68 23.39
C GLY A 8 5.98 27.79 22.54
N SER A 9 6.70 28.91 22.45
CA SER A 9 6.43 30.05 21.57
C SER A 9 5.93 29.64 20.18
N PRO A 10 5.03 30.42 19.54
CA PRO A 10 4.68 30.19 18.14
C PRO A 10 5.96 30.31 17.30
N ALA A 11 6.42 29.17 16.77
CA ALA A 11 7.57 29.13 15.90
C ALA A 11 7.30 30.04 14.69
N LYS A 12 8.29 30.82 14.27
CA LYS A 12 8.23 31.62 13.03
C LYS A 12 7.62 30.78 11.90
N PRO A 13 6.72 31.32 11.06
CA PRO A 13 6.11 30.57 9.99
C PRO A 13 7.20 29.95 9.12
N ARG A 14 7.27 28.61 9.13
CA ARG A 14 8.28 27.88 8.36
C ARG A 14 7.90 27.98 6.89
N LYS A 15 8.84 28.36 6.04
CA LYS A 15 8.60 28.38 4.58
C LYS A 15 8.50 26.97 3.98
N TRP A 16 9.15 25.99 4.60
CA TRP A 16 9.32 24.64 4.09
C TRP A 16 8.88 23.59 5.10
N MET A 17 8.17 22.57 4.63
CA MET A 17 7.84 21.35 5.38
C MET A 17 8.55 20.13 4.77
N SER A 18 8.71 19.06 5.54
CA SER A 18 9.21 17.78 5.02
C SER A 18 8.12 17.00 4.29
N VAL A 19 8.53 16.11 3.38
CA VAL A 19 7.61 15.17 2.69
C VAL A 19 6.93 14.23 3.68
N HIS A 20 7.57 13.96 4.82
CA HIS A 20 7.00 13.15 5.89
C HIS A 20 5.85 13.88 6.59
N GLU A 21 6.09 15.11 7.05
CA GLU A 21 5.05 15.95 7.68
C GLU A 21 3.85 16.16 6.74
N MET A 22 4.09 16.43 5.46
CA MET A 22 3.02 16.52 4.45
C MET A 22 2.23 15.21 4.34
N GLY A 23 2.94 14.08 4.25
CA GLY A 23 2.31 12.77 4.18
C GLY A 23 1.47 12.45 5.41
N ASP A 24 1.93 12.84 6.60
CA ASP A 24 1.23 12.60 7.85
C ASP A 24 -0.01 13.50 7.99
N MET A 25 0.07 14.76 7.53
CA MET A 25 -1.10 15.66 7.43
C MET A 25 -2.18 15.14 6.48
N LEU A 26 -1.78 14.45 5.41
CA LEU A 26 -2.70 13.86 4.43
C LEU A 26 -3.10 12.40 4.76
N GLY A 27 -2.54 11.79 5.80
CA GLY A 27 -2.76 10.37 6.12
C GLY A 27 -2.23 9.39 5.07
N LEU A 28 -1.22 9.77 4.28
CA LEU A 28 -0.68 8.99 3.17
C LEU A 28 0.38 7.97 3.62
N LYS A 29 0.40 6.80 2.97
CA LYS A 29 1.48 5.80 3.14
C LYS A 29 2.79 6.31 2.51
N LYS A 30 3.92 5.66 2.83
CA LYS A 30 5.26 6.07 2.36
C LYS A 30 5.36 6.16 0.83
N THR A 31 4.75 5.23 0.11
CA THR A 31 4.74 5.25 -1.36
C THR A 31 3.97 6.45 -1.90
N ASP A 32 2.78 6.71 -1.34
CA ASP A 32 1.82 7.66 -1.87
C ASP A 32 2.28 9.11 -1.63
N ARG A 33 2.95 9.37 -0.49
CA ARG A 33 3.50 10.71 -0.18
C ARG A 33 4.62 11.13 -1.15
N TYR A 34 5.52 10.22 -1.54
CA TYR A 34 6.58 10.53 -2.50
C TYR A 34 6.05 10.55 -3.94
N TRP A 35 5.07 9.71 -4.25
CA TRP A 35 4.36 9.78 -5.53
C TRP A 35 3.72 11.16 -5.76
N LEU A 36 3.10 11.74 -4.73
CA LEU A 36 2.46 13.06 -4.82
C LEU A 36 3.47 14.17 -5.11
N VAL A 37 4.65 14.10 -4.51
CA VAL A 37 5.75 15.04 -4.76
C VAL A 37 6.22 14.99 -6.21
N HIS A 38 6.33 13.80 -6.80
CA HIS A 38 6.73 13.62 -8.20
C HIS A 38 5.69 14.12 -9.22
N LYS A 39 4.47 14.45 -8.79
CA LYS A 39 3.45 15.05 -9.65
C LYS A 39 3.61 16.56 -9.83
N ASN A 40 4.55 17.20 -9.14
CA ASN A 40 4.87 18.63 -9.27
C ASN A 40 3.66 19.56 -9.07
N TYR A 41 2.70 19.16 -8.23
CA TYR A 41 1.50 19.98 -7.94
C TYR A 41 1.79 21.19 -7.06
N PHE A 42 2.86 21.13 -6.28
CA PHE A 42 3.34 22.20 -5.42
C PHE A 42 4.87 22.26 -5.52
N ARG A 43 5.42 23.43 -5.17
CA ARG A 43 6.86 23.64 -5.25
C ARG A 43 7.59 22.76 -4.25
N THR A 44 8.61 22.05 -4.74
CA THR A 44 9.54 21.30 -3.90
C THR A 44 10.98 21.71 -4.18
N GLU A 45 11.81 21.71 -3.15
CA GLU A 45 13.23 22.02 -3.24
C GLU A 45 14.05 21.04 -2.41
N THR A 46 15.27 20.75 -2.84
CA THR A 46 16.18 19.89 -2.07
C THR A 46 17.03 20.76 -1.16
N LEU A 47 16.66 20.82 0.12
CA LEU A 47 17.44 21.52 1.15
C LEU A 47 18.25 20.52 1.94
N LEU A 48 19.58 20.71 1.99
CA LEU A 48 20.50 19.83 2.72
C LEU A 48 20.38 18.34 2.31
N GLY A 49 20.25 18.08 1.01
CA GLY A 49 20.11 16.72 0.47
C GLY A 49 18.77 16.04 0.77
N LYS A 50 17.80 16.75 1.35
CA LYS A 50 16.46 16.21 1.64
C LYS A 50 15.39 17.04 0.91
N MET A 51 14.44 16.36 0.29
CA MET A 51 13.30 17.04 -0.34
C MET A 51 12.46 17.78 0.70
N ARG A 52 12.07 19.00 0.35
CA ARG A 52 11.21 19.89 1.12
C ARG A 52 10.10 20.40 0.23
N VAL A 53 8.92 20.53 0.82
CA VAL A 53 7.72 21.05 0.17
C VAL A 53 7.52 22.49 0.67
N GLU A 54 7.28 23.43 -0.24
CA GLU A 54 6.98 24.80 0.14
C GLU A 54 5.56 24.88 0.72
N ILE A 55 5.43 25.40 1.94
CA ILE A 55 4.15 25.38 2.66
C ILE A 55 3.09 26.19 1.93
N ALA A 56 3.41 27.40 1.46
CA ALA A 56 2.44 28.25 0.75
C ALA A 56 1.93 27.62 -0.55
N SER A 57 2.82 26.97 -1.32
CA SER A 57 2.44 26.26 -2.55
C SER A 57 1.60 25.02 -2.25
N PHE A 58 1.94 24.29 -1.19
CA PHE A 58 1.14 23.17 -0.70
C PHE A 58 -0.24 23.62 -0.23
N GLU A 59 -0.34 24.67 0.58
CA GLU A 59 -1.62 25.22 1.06
C GLU A 59 -2.49 25.74 -0.07
N LYS A 60 -1.89 26.38 -1.09
CA LYS A 60 -2.62 26.79 -2.30
C LYS A 60 -3.15 25.58 -3.07
N TRP A 61 -2.35 24.54 -3.22
CA TRP A 61 -2.80 23.29 -3.83
C TRP A 61 -3.88 22.61 -2.98
N TYR A 62 -3.71 22.61 -1.66
CA TYR A 62 -4.60 22.03 -0.65
C TYR A 62 -5.95 22.75 -0.58
N ALA A 63 -5.97 24.08 -0.64
CA ALA A 63 -7.20 24.86 -0.74
C ALA A 63 -7.92 24.62 -2.08
N ASN A 64 -7.15 24.44 -3.16
CA ASN A 64 -7.70 24.05 -4.46
C ASN A 64 -8.09 22.55 -4.52
N GLN A 65 -7.91 21.78 -3.44
CA GLN A 65 -8.42 20.42 -3.30
C GLN A 65 -9.92 20.38 -3.02
N ASP A 66 -10.70 21.47 -3.08
CA ASP A 66 -12.17 21.38 -3.00
C ASP A 66 -12.75 20.37 -4.02
N TRP A 67 -12.08 20.17 -5.16
CA TRP A 67 -12.35 19.05 -6.07
C TRP A 67 -12.02 17.69 -5.43
N TYR A 68 -10.87 17.53 -4.79
CA TYR A 68 -10.47 16.26 -4.15
C TYR A 68 -11.26 15.93 -2.86
N HIS A 69 -11.70 16.95 -2.11
CA HIS A 69 -12.66 16.80 -1.00
C HIS A 69 -14.07 16.47 -1.49
N SER A 70 -14.44 16.92 -2.70
CA SER A 70 -15.66 16.46 -3.38
C SER A 70 -15.56 15.01 -3.90
N GLN A 71 -14.34 14.45 -4.01
CA GLN A 71 -14.17 13.01 -4.16
C GLN A 71 -14.30 12.33 -2.80
N SER A 72 -15.45 11.73 -2.58
CA SER A 72 -15.85 10.79 -1.51
C SER A 72 -14.90 9.61 -1.22
N ARG A 73 -13.66 9.62 -1.74
CA ARG A 73 -12.64 8.57 -1.62
C ARG A 73 -11.68 8.78 -0.44
N TYR A 74 -11.45 10.01 0.03
CA TYR A 74 -10.48 10.32 1.10
C TYR A 74 -11.15 10.93 2.34
N ARG A 75 -11.92 10.12 3.07
CA ARG A 75 -12.49 10.50 4.37
C ARG A 75 -11.41 10.65 5.44
N THR A 76 -11.42 11.74 6.21
CA THR A 76 -10.57 11.90 7.40
C THR A 76 -11.01 10.95 8.53
N GLN A 77 -10.17 10.76 9.55
CA GLN A 77 -10.52 9.89 10.68
C GLN A 77 -11.70 10.44 11.49
N GLU A 78 -11.88 11.76 11.51
CA GLU A 78 -13.00 12.41 12.19
C GLU A 78 -14.32 12.21 11.45
N ASP A 79 -14.31 12.34 10.12
CA ASP A 79 -15.50 12.08 9.29
C ASP A 79 -15.96 10.61 9.43
N ARG A 80 -15.01 9.67 9.48
CA ARG A 80 -15.32 8.25 9.72
C ARG A 80 -15.99 8.02 11.07
N LYS A 81 -15.54 8.71 12.12
CA LYS A 81 -16.15 8.58 13.46
C LYS A 81 -17.56 9.14 13.49
N LYS A 82 -17.80 10.28 12.84
CA LYS A 82 -19.14 10.88 12.75
C LYS A 82 -20.11 9.96 12.01
N ASP A 83 -19.65 9.39 10.91
CA ASP A 83 -20.50 8.57 10.04
C ASP A 83 -20.60 7.10 10.49
N ALA A 84 -19.75 6.64 11.41
CA ALA A 84 -19.72 5.25 11.88
C ALA A 84 -21.06 4.78 12.45
N ALA A 85 -21.75 5.62 13.22
CA ALA A 85 -23.07 5.28 13.77
C ALA A 85 -24.11 5.08 12.65
N ALA A 86 -24.11 5.97 11.66
CA ALA A 86 -25.02 5.91 10.53
C ALA A 86 -24.69 4.74 9.58
N GLU A 87 -23.40 4.40 9.42
CA GLU A 87 -22.96 3.21 8.68
C GLU A 87 -23.34 1.92 9.39
N ALA A 88 -23.22 1.85 10.71
CA ALA A 88 -23.61 0.68 11.50
C ALA A 88 -25.13 0.45 11.49
N ALA A 89 -25.92 1.52 11.42
CA ALA A 89 -27.39 1.47 11.35
C ALA A 89 -27.94 1.27 9.92
N SER A 90 -27.07 1.17 8.90
CA SER A 90 -27.50 1.03 7.51
C SER A 90 -26.74 -0.06 6.76
N LEU A 91 -27.34 -0.57 5.70
CA LEU A 91 -26.81 -1.57 4.80
C LEU A 91 -26.45 -0.93 3.46
N SER A 92 -25.26 -1.21 2.96
CA SER A 92 -24.90 -0.86 1.59
C SER A 92 -25.65 -1.75 0.60
N MET A 93 -25.79 -1.29 -0.65
CA MET A 93 -26.42 -2.10 -1.72
C MET A 93 -25.78 -3.48 -1.87
N PRO A 94 -24.43 -3.63 -1.82
CA PRO A 94 -23.80 -4.95 -1.85
C PRO A 94 -24.09 -5.80 -0.61
N GLU A 95 -24.15 -5.20 0.58
CA GLU A 95 -24.50 -5.94 1.81
C GLU A 95 -25.94 -6.45 1.75
N MET A 96 -26.88 -5.62 1.31
CA MET A 96 -28.28 -6.02 1.09
C MET A 96 -28.38 -7.14 0.04
N ALA A 97 -27.61 -7.05 -1.05
CA ALA A 97 -27.57 -8.09 -2.09
C ALA A 97 -27.11 -9.44 -1.52
N ARG A 98 -26.07 -9.42 -0.67
CA ARG A 98 -25.55 -10.64 -0.02
C ARG A 98 -26.55 -11.22 0.98
N LEU A 99 -27.19 -10.37 1.79
CA LEU A 99 -28.17 -10.81 2.79
C LEU A 99 -29.40 -11.48 2.15
N LEU A 100 -29.76 -11.09 0.92
CA LEU A 100 -30.88 -11.66 0.18
C LEU A 100 -30.45 -12.77 -0.80
N ASP A 101 -29.15 -13.04 -0.95
CA ASP A 101 -28.56 -13.88 -2.01
C ASP A 101 -29.05 -13.55 -3.42
N VAL A 102 -29.07 -12.26 -3.75
CA VAL A 102 -29.47 -11.80 -5.08
C VAL A 102 -28.36 -10.98 -5.75
N PRO A 103 -28.28 -10.99 -7.09
CA PRO A 103 -27.41 -10.08 -7.81
C PRO A 103 -27.68 -8.63 -7.43
N ARG A 104 -26.63 -7.80 -7.44
CA ARG A 104 -26.75 -6.37 -7.12
C ARG A 104 -27.74 -5.62 -8.03
N SER A 105 -27.94 -6.08 -9.26
CA SER A 105 -28.97 -5.55 -10.17
C SER A 105 -30.39 -5.70 -9.61
N THR A 106 -30.67 -6.82 -8.93
CA THR A 106 -31.98 -7.09 -8.30
C THR A 106 -32.26 -6.09 -7.18
N VAL A 107 -31.25 -5.74 -6.38
CA VAL A 107 -31.39 -4.70 -5.34
C VAL A 107 -31.77 -3.33 -5.94
N TYR A 108 -31.15 -2.93 -7.06
CA TYR A 108 -31.55 -1.70 -7.75
C TYR A 108 -32.96 -1.81 -8.36
N GLY A 109 -33.37 -3.01 -8.79
CA GLY A 109 -34.75 -3.31 -9.19
C GLY A 109 -35.74 -3.13 -8.04
N ILE A 110 -35.44 -3.64 -6.85
CA ILE A 110 -36.27 -3.50 -5.64
C ILE A 110 -36.44 -2.02 -5.30
N LEU A 111 -35.35 -1.26 -5.29
CA LEU A 111 -35.33 0.16 -4.96
C LEU A 111 -36.01 1.06 -6.00
N SER A 112 -36.17 0.60 -7.24
CA SER A 112 -36.89 1.32 -8.29
C SER A 112 -38.35 0.85 -8.44
N SER A 113 -38.73 -0.24 -7.77
CA SER A 113 -40.07 -0.79 -7.84
C SER A 113 -41.07 0.07 -7.06
N LYS A 114 -42.26 0.27 -7.64
CA LYS A 114 -43.35 1.00 -6.95
C LYS A 114 -43.86 0.28 -5.70
N LYS A 115 -43.70 -1.05 -5.64
CA LYS A 115 -44.15 -1.89 -4.54
C LYS A 115 -43.22 -1.78 -3.32
N TYR A 116 -41.90 -1.83 -3.54
CA TYR A 116 -40.94 -1.95 -2.43
C TYR A 116 -40.18 -0.65 -2.13
N ALA A 117 -40.07 0.29 -3.08
CA ALA A 117 -39.38 1.57 -2.83
C ALA A 117 -39.95 2.36 -1.63
N PRO A 118 -41.28 2.42 -1.38
CA PRO A 118 -41.82 3.12 -0.21
C PRO A 118 -41.49 2.48 1.13
N LEU A 119 -41.08 1.21 1.14
CA LEU A 119 -40.74 0.46 2.35
C LEU A 119 -39.27 0.64 2.76
N LEU A 120 -38.43 1.18 1.87
CA LEU A 120 -36.98 1.25 2.04
C LEU A 120 -36.51 2.71 2.15
N ASP A 121 -35.94 3.06 3.29
CA ASP A 121 -35.39 4.38 3.55
C ASP A 121 -33.94 4.42 3.08
N VAL A 122 -33.70 5.15 1.98
CA VAL A 122 -32.38 5.28 1.37
C VAL A 122 -31.70 6.57 1.82
N ILE A 123 -30.60 6.42 2.55
CA ILE A 123 -29.72 7.51 2.99
C ILE A 123 -28.44 7.56 2.14
N VAL A 124 -27.82 8.74 2.06
CA VAL A 124 -26.54 8.92 1.37
C VAL A 124 -25.47 9.29 2.40
N ILE A 125 -24.46 8.42 2.54
CA ILE A 125 -23.35 8.58 3.48
C ILE A 125 -22.04 8.61 2.66
N ALA A 126 -21.28 9.70 2.77
CA ALA A 126 -20.09 9.97 1.94
C ALA A 126 -20.31 9.66 0.44
N GLY A 127 -21.42 10.15 -0.12
CA GLY A 127 -21.76 9.95 -1.53
C GLY A 127 -22.16 8.51 -1.90
N ARG A 128 -22.30 7.60 -0.94
CA ARG A 128 -22.75 6.22 -1.16
C ARG A 128 -24.17 6.04 -0.65
N ARG A 129 -25.05 5.51 -1.50
CA ARG A 129 -26.42 5.13 -1.13
C ARG A 129 -26.40 3.91 -0.20
N ARG A 130 -27.15 3.97 0.89
CA ARG A 130 -27.34 2.91 1.89
C ARG A 130 -28.82 2.84 2.28
N VAL A 131 -29.32 1.66 2.63
CA VAL A 131 -30.68 1.43 3.16
C VAL A 131 -30.60 1.34 4.68
N THR A 132 -31.51 1.94 5.44
CA THR A 132 -31.51 1.75 6.91
C THR A 132 -31.88 0.31 7.28
N LYS A 133 -31.27 -0.26 8.32
CA LYS A 133 -31.59 -1.63 8.77
C LYS A 133 -33.07 -1.78 9.15
N GLU A 134 -33.62 -0.77 9.82
CA GLU A 134 -35.04 -0.75 10.22
C GLU A 134 -36.00 -0.77 9.02
N SER A 135 -35.69 -0.04 7.94
CA SER A 135 -36.53 -0.09 6.73
C SER A 135 -36.34 -1.40 5.97
N PHE A 136 -35.15 -1.99 6.00
CA PHE A 136 -34.90 -3.30 5.43
C PHE A 136 -35.67 -4.41 6.16
N GLU A 137 -35.75 -4.37 7.49
CA GLU A 137 -36.56 -5.30 8.29
C GLU A 137 -38.06 -5.15 8.00
N ARG A 138 -38.57 -3.91 7.90
CA ARG A 138 -39.95 -3.65 7.46
C ARG A 138 -40.22 -4.18 6.07
N PHE A 139 -39.28 -3.96 5.15
CA PHE A 139 -39.34 -4.53 3.81
C PHE A 139 -39.48 -6.05 3.88
N LEU A 140 -38.61 -6.74 4.64
CA LEU A 140 -38.65 -8.20 4.78
C LEU A 140 -39.97 -8.72 5.35
N GLN A 141 -40.56 -8.04 6.34
CA GLN A 141 -41.83 -8.43 6.94
C GLN A 141 -43.05 -8.18 6.03
N ALA A 142 -42.97 -7.17 5.17
CA ALA A 142 -44.08 -6.77 4.29
C ALA A 142 -44.15 -7.57 2.98
N GLN A 143 -43.23 -8.51 2.77
CA GLN A 143 -43.05 -9.24 1.53
C GLN A 143 -42.78 -10.73 1.81
N ASP A 144 -43.02 -11.55 0.80
CA ASP A 144 -42.98 -13.02 0.82
C ASP A 144 -42.07 -13.61 -0.27
N THR A 145 -41.32 -12.76 -0.98
CA THR A 145 -40.56 -13.10 -2.18
C THR A 145 -39.07 -13.34 -1.91
N TYR A 146 -38.49 -12.61 -0.97
CA TYR A 146 -37.07 -12.61 -0.64
C TYR A 146 -36.89 -13.08 0.80
N GLU A 147 -35.90 -13.93 1.05
CA GLU A 147 -35.61 -14.42 2.38
C GLU A 147 -34.19 -14.04 2.78
N LEU A 148 -33.95 -13.96 4.09
CA LEU A 148 -32.59 -13.81 4.58
C LEU A 148 -31.83 -15.10 4.26
N PHE A 149 -30.81 -14.97 3.45
CA PHE A 149 -29.95 -16.07 3.13
C PHE A 149 -29.06 -16.38 4.33
N ASN A 150 -29.32 -17.52 4.96
CA ASN A 150 -28.50 -18.02 6.05
C ASN A 150 -27.29 -18.72 5.45
N PHE A 151 -26.30 -17.95 5.00
CA PHE A 151 -25.00 -18.51 4.73
C PHE A 151 -24.38 -18.87 6.08
N GLU A 152 -24.05 -20.14 6.31
CA GLU A 152 -23.23 -20.55 7.44
C GLU A 152 -21.85 -19.89 7.28
N TYR A 153 -21.74 -18.67 7.82
CA TYR A 153 -20.60 -17.76 7.72
C TYR A 153 -19.29 -18.38 8.24
N GLU A 154 -19.40 -19.42 9.05
CA GLU A 154 -18.28 -20.04 9.76
C GLU A 154 -17.35 -20.82 8.82
N GLU A 155 -17.88 -21.47 7.78
CA GLU A 155 -17.08 -22.32 6.90
C GLU A 155 -16.26 -21.51 5.88
N LEU A 156 -16.86 -20.47 5.28
CA LEU A 156 -16.19 -19.56 4.34
C LEU A 156 -15.08 -18.73 4.99
N GLU A 157 -15.28 -18.19 6.20
CA GLU A 157 -14.23 -17.44 6.90
C GLU A 157 -13.05 -18.35 7.27
N LEU A 158 -13.31 -19.60 7.65
CA LEU A 158 -12.26 -20.58 7.94
C LEU A 158 -11.49 -20.98 6.68
N GLU A 159 -12.16 -21.05 5.54
CA GLU A 159 -11.57 -21.43 4.25
C GLU A 159 -10.76 -20.26 3.66
N GLU A 160 -11.29 -19.02 3.68
CA GLU A 160 -10.54 -17.81 3.31
C GLU A 160 -9.33 -17.58 4.22
N LYS A 161 -9.45 -17.87 5.52
CA LYS A 161 -8.33 -17.74 6.47
C LYS A 161 -7.27 -18.82 6.24
N ARG A 162 -7.68 -20.05 5.90
CA ARG A 162 -6.77 -21.13 5.48
C ARG A 162 -6.07 -20.80 4.17
N GLU A 163 -6.80 -20.30 3.18
CA GLU A 163 -6.27 -19.85 1.89
C GLU A 163 -5.33 -18.65 2.05
N TYR A 164 -5.67 -17.68 2.89
CA TYR A 164 -4.81 -16.54 3.17
C TYR A 164 -3.51 -16.95 3.88
N GLU A 165 -3.57 -17.88 4.84
CA GLU A 165 -2.37 -18.44 5.48
C GLU A 165 -1.55 -19.30 4.49
N ASN A 166 -2.19 -20.05 3.59
CA ASN A 166 -1.51 -20.79 2.53
C ASN A 166 -0.85 -19.86 1.50
N TYR A 167 -1.55 -18.80 1.09
CA TYR A 167 -1.02 -17.75 0.21
C TYR A 167 0.16 -17.06 0.88
N LYS A 168 0.05 -16.68 2.16
CA LYS A 168 1.15 -16.09 2.93
C LYS A 168 2.35 -17.04 3.03
N ARG A 169 2.13 -18.34 3.26
CA ARG A 169 3.19 -19.37 3.24
C ARG A 169 3.84 -19.51 1.87
N ARG A 170 3.06 -19.49 0.77
CA ARG A 170 3.58 -19.50 -0.61
C ARG A 170 4.37 -18.24 -0.92
N CYS A 171 3.88 -17.05 -0.57
CA CYS A 171 4.60 -15.79 -0.77
C CYS A 171 5.90 -15.72 0.04
N LEU A 172 5.93 -16.27 1.26
CA LEU A 172 7.15 -16.38 2.05
C LEU A 172 8.13 -17.38 1.43
N ALA A 173 7.65 -18.54 0.97
CA ALA A 173 8.48 -19.52 0.26
C ALA A 173 9.01 -18.98 -1.10
N GLU A 174 8.20 -18.22 -1.84
CA GLU A 174 8.57 -17.56 -3.10
C GLU A 174 9.54 -16.39 -2.88
N ALA A 175 9.44 -15.70 -1.74
CA ALA A 175 10.38 -14.64 -1.34
C ALA A 175 11.76 -15.21 -0.99
N ASP A 176 11.82 -16.35 -0.27
CA ASP A 176 13.09 -17.08 -0.05
C ASP A 176 13.66 -17.58 -1.39
N HIS A 177 12.84 -18.15 -2.27
CA HIS A 177 13.36 -18.85 -3.45
C HIS A 177 13.76 -17.93 -4.62
N SER A 178 13.26 -16.69 -4.69
CA SER A 178 13.47 -15.79 -5.84
C SER A 178 14.75 -14.92 -5.73
N GLN A 179 15.14 -14.53 -4.51
CA GLN A 179 16.40 -13.79 -4.27
C GLN A 179 17.56 -14.74 -3.95
N GLU A 180 17.33 -15.83 -3.21
CA GLU A 180 18.40 -16.71 -2.75
C GLU A 180 19.00 -17.55 -3.90
N LYS A 181 18.18 -18.14 -4.78
CA LYS A 181 18.68 -18.91 -5.94
C LYS A 181 19.42 -18.06 -6.99
N LYS A 182 19.04 -16.78 -7.17
CA LYS A 182 19.75 -15.88 -8.11
C LYS A 182 21.03 -15.28 -7.54
N CYS A 183 21.17 -15.19 -6.21
CA CYS A 183 22.40 -14.77 -5.54
C CYS A 183 23.42 -15.91 -5.35
N LEU A 184 23.01 -17.18 -5.48
CA LEU A 184 23.90 -18.33 -5.33
C LEU A 184 24.79 -18.59 -6.56
N GLU A 185 24.28 -18.41 -7.78
CA GLU A 185 25.03 -18.81 -9.00
C GLU A 185 25.98 -17.71 -9.53
N TYR A 186 25.62 -16.43 -9.37
CA TYR A 186 26.42 -15.30 -9.86
C TYR A 186 26.63 -14.22 -8.82
N LEU A 187 27.88 -13.81 -8.66
CA LEU A 187 28.32 -12.71 -7.82
C LEU A 187 28.24 -11.38 -8.57
N THR A 188 27.92 -10.31 -7.85
CA THR A 188 28.19 -8.94 -8.25
C THR A 188 29.64 -8.57 -7.96
N VAL A 189 30.13 -7.46 -8.54
CA VAL A 189 31.52 -6.98 -8.32
C VAL A 189 31.80 -6.72 -6.83
N PRO A 190 30.91 -6.08 -6.05
CA PRO A 190 31.12 -5.91 -4.61
C PRO A 190 31.18 -7.23 -3.84
N GLU A 191 30.27 -8.17 -4.11
CA GLU A 191 30.24 -9.49 -3.43
C GLU A 191 31.49 -10.31 -3.75
N ALA A 192 31.98 -10.27 -4.98
CA ALA A 192 33.24 -10.93 -5.36
C ALA A 192 34.46 -10.28 -4.69
N ALA A 193 34.41 -8.96 -4.44
CA ALA A 193 35.47 -8.23 -3.76
C ALA A 193 35.55 -8.63 -2.28
N GLU A 194 34.39 -8.74 -1.60
CA GLU A 194 34.29 -9.24 -0.23
C GLU A 194 34.80 -10.68 -0.12
N LEU A 195 34.39 -11.57 -1.03
CA LEU A 195 34.86 -12.97 -1.04
C LEU A 195 36.36 -13.11 -1.26
N ALA A 196 36.96 -12.24 -2.08
CA ALA A 196 38.39 -12.23 -2.33
C ALA A 196 39.20 -11.43 -1.30
N GLY A 197 38.53 -10.67 -0.41
CA GLY A 197 39.19 -9.78 0.54
C GLY A 197 39.96 -8.62 -0.12
N VAL A 198 39.50 -8.15 -1.28
CA VAL A 198 40.15 -7.08 -2.06
C VAL A 198 39.19 -5.93 -2.35
N GLU A 199 39.71 -4.80 -2.83
CA GLU A 199 38.87 -3.69 -3.26
C GLU A 199 38.12 -4.02 -4.57
N PRO A 200 36.85 -3.58 -4.76
CA PRO A 200 36.09 -3.80 -6.00
C PRO A 200 36.80 -3.35 -7.29
N ALA A 201 37.66 -2.34 -7.22
CA ALA A 201 38.51 -1.91 -8.33
C ALA A 201 39.46 -3.01 -8.82
N THR A 202 39.92 -3.87 -7.90
CA THR A 202 40.79 -5.01 -8.19
C THR A 202 40.03 -6.09 -8.95
N ILE A 203 38.77 -6.35 -8.58
CA ILE A 203 37.88 -7.23 -9.34
C ILE A 203 37.64 -6.67 -10.74
N ALA A 204 37.45 -5.34 -10.85
CA ALA A 204 37.33 -4.66 -12.13
C ALA A 204 38.54 -4.87 -13.03
N TYR A 205 39.73 -4.70 -12.47
CA TYR A 205 40.98 -4.97 -13.16
C TYR A 205 41.10 -6.45 -13.60
N TRP A 206 40.69 -7.41 -12.78
CA TRP A 206 40.79 -8.84 -13.14
C TRP A 206 39.89 -9.23 -14.30
N TYR A 207 38.66 -8.72 -14.39
CA TYR A 207 37.83 -9.06 -15.54
C TYR A 207 38.15 -8.22 -16.78
N THR A 208 38.67 -6.99 -16.65
CA THR A 208 39.11 -6.19 -17.82
C THR A 208 40.38 -6.75 -18.45
N THR A 209 41.28 -7.32 -17.63
CA THR A 209 42.47 -8.04 -18.10
C THR A 209 42.20 -9.50 -18.50
N GLY A 210 40.95 -9.97 -18.39
CA GLY A 210 40.55 -11.32 -18.80
C GLY A 210 41.01 -12.45 -17.86
N LYS A 211 41.43 -12.13 -16.62
CA LYS A 211 41.89 -13.11 -15.62
C LYS A 211 40.75 -13.91 -14.99
N ILE A 212 39.53 -13.35 -14.96
CA ILE A 212 38.32 -14.00 -14.46
C ILE A 212 37.21 -13.94 -15.51
N SER A 213 36.39 -14.99 -15.58
CA SER A 213 35.25 -15.07 -16.50
C SER A 213 34.08 -14.21 -16.01
N VAL A 214 33.47 -13.43 -16.92
CA VAL A 214 32.30 -12.59 -16.59
C VAL A 214 31.23 -12.64 -17.68
N ARG A 215 29.96 -12.57 -17.26
CA ARG A 215 28.83 -12.30 -18.15
C ARG A 215 28.47 -10.81 -18.09
N LYS A 216 28.41 -10.17 -19.25
CA LYS A 216 28.01 -8.77 -19.38
C LYS A 216 26.63 -8.69 -20.02
N THR A 217 25.67 -8.11 -19.31
CA THR A 217 24.33 -7.79 -19.84
C THR A 217 24.15 -6.28 -19.73
N GLY A 218 24.46 -5.54 -20.81
CA GLY A 218 24.50 -4.07 -20.79
C GLY A 218 25.54 -3.54 -19.79
N LYS A 219 25.09 -2.72 -18.82
CA LYS A 219 25.93 -2.18 -17.74
C LYS A 219 26.11 -3.14 -16.55
N ILE A 220 25.39 -4.27 -16.54
CA ILE A 220 25.38 -5.22 -15.43
C ILE A 220 26.44 -6.29 -15.70
N ILE A 221 27.35 -6.46 -14.74
CA ILE A 221 28.39 -7.48 -14.76
C ILE A 221 28.03 -8.56 -13.73
N ARG A 222 28.07 -9.82 -14.15
CA ARG A 222 27.82 -10.99 -13.30
C ARG A 222 29.01 -11.95 -13.41
N ILE A 223 29.56 -12.32 -12.26
CA ILE A 223 30.71 -13.22 -12.15
C ILE A 223 30.18 -14.60 -11.72
N PRO A 224 30.38 -15.69 -12.50
CA PRO A 224 29.96 -17.02 -12.07
C PRO A 224 30.68 -17.42 -10.77
N ARG A 225 29.93 -17.75 -9.73
CA ARG A 225 30.45 -17.95 -8.37
C ARG A 225 31.45 -19.11 -8.30
N GLU A 226 31.07 -20.28 -8.79
CA GLU A 226 31.91 -21.49 -8.76
C GLU A 226 33.26 -21.28 -9.46
N ALA A 227 33.24 -20.67 -10.66
CA ALA A 227 34.46 -20.41 -11.43
C ALA A 227 35.39 -19.42 -10.71
N PHE A 228 34.82 -18.43 -10.02
CA PHE A 228 35.57 -17.43 -9.26
C PHE A 228 36.18 -18.02 -7.99
N GLU A 229 35.44 -18.85 -7.24
CA GLU A 229 35.95 -19.53 -6.03
C GLU A 229 37.09 -20.51 -6.37
N GLN A 230 36.94 -21.31 -7.45
CA GLN A 230 38.01 -22.19 -7.92
C GLN A 230 39.27 -21.42 -8.35
N TRP A 231 39.09 -20.26 -8.98
CA TRP A 231 40.20 -19.40 -9.37
C TRP A 231 40.92 -18.81 -8.15
N LEU A 232 40.19 -18.40 -7.10
CA LEU A 232 40.77 -17.95 -5.83
C LEU A 232 41.55 -19.05 -5.11
N LEU A 233 41.02 -20.28 -5.08
CA LEU A 233 41.72 -21.45 -4.51
C LEU A 233 43.05 -21.70 -5.22
N LYS A 234 43.04 -21.79 -6.55
CA LYS A 234 44.27 -21.95 -7.36
C LYS A 234 45.28 -20.82 -7.15
N ARG A 235 44.82 -19.62 -6.82
CA ARG A 235 45.68 -18.46 -6.59
C ARG A 235 46.32 -18.48 -5.19
N LYS A 236 45.59 -18.94 -4.17
CA LYS A 236 46.12 -19.20 -2.83
C LYS A 236 47.18 -20.31 -2.85
N GLU A 237 46.97 -21.37 -3.63
CA GLU A 237 47.93 -22.47 -3.81
C GLU A 237 49.21 -22.03 -4.54
N LYS A 238 49.13 -21.01 -5.41
CA LYS A 238 50.28 -20.50 -6.18
C LYS A 238 51.14 -19.46 -5.46
N GLY A 239 50.82 -19.11 -4.22
CA GLY A 239 51.73 -18.36 -3.33
C GLY A 239 52.16 -16.96 -3.81
N VAL A 240 51.28 -16.22 -4.49
CA VAL A 240 51.55 -14.81 -4.85
C VAL A 240 50.59 -13.90 -4.08
N VAL A 241 51.06 -13.43 -2.93
CA VAL A 241 50.52 -12.30 -2.17
C VAL A 241 50.96 -11.01 -2.84
#